data_AF-A0A316JKS3-F1
#
_entry.id   AF-A0A316JKS3-F1
#
_cell.length_a   1.000
_cell.length_b   1.000
_cell.length_c   1.000
_cell.angle_alpha   90.00
_cell.angle_beta   90.00
_cell.angle_gamma   90.00
#
_symmetry.space_group_name_H-M   'P 1'
#
loop_
_entity.id
_entity.type
_entity.pdbx_description
1 polymer ?
#
loop_
_entity_poly.entity_id
_entity_poly.type
_entity_poly.pdbx_seq_one_letter_code
_entity_poly.pdbx_strand_id
1 'polypeptide(L)'
;MPLVRAGVDGLRAYASASVVIAILISIFGVQRIDFSAKGWRNIGFRLLIIPGLALLWPWLIKRLWLGAPPAVERNAHRLAARA
;
A
#
# COMPACT_ATOMS: atom_id res chain seq x y z
N MET A 1 -12.29 -0.10 -33.15
CA MET A 1 -12.78 -1.23 -32.33
C MET A 1 -13.21 -0.75 -30.96
N PRO A 2 -14.49 -0.91 -30.56
CA PRO A 2 -15.02 -0.45 -29.27
C PRO A 2 -14.31 -1.09 -28.07
N LEU A 3 -13.87 -2.35 -28.20
CA LEU A 3 -13.11 -3.07 -27.18
C LEU A 3 -11.80 -2.35 -26.78
N VAL A 4 -11.07 -1.81 -27.75
CA VAL A 4 -9.80 -1.11 -27.50
C VAL A 4 -10.03 0.18 -26.71
N ARG A 5 -11.11 0.92 -27.03
CA ARG A 5 -11.46 2.15 -26.31
C ARG A 5 -11.81 1.84 -24.85
N ALA A 6 -12.68 0.84 -24.64
CA ALA A 6 -13.04 0.39 -23.29
C ALA A 6 -11.82 -0.05 -22.46
N GLY A 7 -10.87 -0.76 -23.09
CA GLY A 7 -9.63 -1.16 -22.43
C GLY A 7 -8.76 0.04 -22.01
N VAL A 8 -8.59 1.02 -22.91
CA VAL A 8 -7.83 2.24 -22.62
C VAL A 8 -8.50 3.08 -21.54
N ASP A 9 -9.82 3.23 -21.59
CA ASP A 9 -10.59 3.99 -20.60
C ASP A 9 -10.52 3.33 -19.22
N GLY A 10 -10.61 2.00 -19.17
CA GLY A 10 -10.41 1.22 -17.95
C GLY A 10 -9.01 1.40 -17.36
N LEU A 11 -7.97 1.35 -18.20
CA LEU A 11 -6.58 1.57 -17.76
C LEU A 11 -6.39 3.00 -17.22
N ARG A 12 -6.96 4.00 -17.90
CA ARG A 12 -6.93 5.40 -17.45
C ARG A 12 -7.63 5.59 -16.10
N ALA A 13 -8.80 4.99 -15.93
CA ALA A 13 -9.52 5.01 -14.66
C ALA A 13 -8.70 4.35 -13.55
N TYR A 14 -8.10 3.19 -13.81
CA TYR A 14 -7.25 2.48 -12.85
C TYR A 14 -6.01 3.29 -12.46
N ALA A 15 -5.32 3.88 -13.43
CA ALA A 15 -4.16 4.75 -13.19
C ALA A 15 -4.52 6.03 -12.44
N SER A 16 -5.69 6.62 -12.71
CA SER A 16 -6.15 7.81 -12.00
C SER A 16 -6.50 7.48 -10.55
N ALA A 17 -7.20 6.35 -10.34
CA ALA A 17 -7.54 5.85 -9.02
C ALA A 17 -6.29 5.54 -8.20
N SER A 18 -5.27 4.93 -8.81
CA SER A 18 -4.04 4.58 -8.10
C SER A 18 -3.31 5.80 -7.53
N VAL A 19 -3.27 6.93 -8.26
CA VAL A 19 -2.67 8.18 -7.77
C VAL A 19 -3.45 8.75 -6.59
N VAL A 20 -4.78 8.86 -6.71
CA VAL A 20 -5.63 9.39 -5.63
C VAL A 20 -5.50 8.54 -4.37
N ILE A 21 -5.59 7.22 -4.53
CA ILE A 21 -5.52 6.28 -3.41
C ILE A 21 -4.13 6.27 -2.79
N ALA A 22 -3.05 6.35 -3.59
CA ALA A 22 -1.69 6.45 -3.08
C ALA A 22 -1.51 7.68 -2.18
N ILE A 23 -2.03 8.84 -2.61
CA ILE A 23 -2.00 10.06 -1.80
C ILE A 23 -2.77 9.86 -0.50
N LEU A 24 -3.99 9.32 -0.56
CA LEU A 24 -4.80 9.05 0.64
C LEU A 24 -4.09 8.09 1.61
N ILE A 25 -3.52 7.00 1.11
CA ILE A 25 -2.76 6.05 1.94
C ILE A 25 -1.53 6.73 2.54
N SER A 26 -0.82 7.58 1.80
CA SER A 26 0.35 8.31 2.30
C SER A 26 0.02 9.27 3.46
N ILE A 27 -1.21 9.82 3.49
CA ILE A 27 -1.67 10.78 4.50
C ILE A 27 -2.34 10.08 5.69
N PHE A 28 -3.06 8.98 5.48
CA PHE A 28 -3.91 8.38 6.53
C PHE A 28 -3.57 6.92 6.84
N GLY A 29 -3.01 6.18 5.89
CA GLY A 29 -2.89 4.72 5.94
C GLY A 29 -1.52 4.19 6.37
N VAL A 30 -0.44 4.94 6.19
CA VAL A 30 0.94 4.43 6.40
C VAL A 30 1.13 3.83 7.79
N GLN A 31 0.78 4.56 8.85
CA GLN A 31 0.95 4.10 10.24
C GLN A 31 0.12 2.84 10.55
N ARG A 32 -1.02 2.64 9.87
CA ARG A 32 -1.87 1.44 10.04
C ARG A 32 -1.31 0.22 9.32
N ILE A 33 -0.59 0.43 8.22
CA ILE A 33 0.06 -0.65 7.45
C ILE A 33 1.38 -1.05 8.11
N ASP A 34 2.17 -0.06 8.53
CA ASP A 34 3.46 -0.25 9.16
C ASP A 34 3.65 0.72 10.32
N PHE A 35 3.60 0.18 11.55
CA PHE A 35 3.81 0.96 12.76
C PHE A 35 5.27 1.43 12.92
N SER A 36 6.21 0.75 12.26
CA SER A 36 7.64 1.07 12.29
C SER A 36 8.03 2.21 11.34
N ALA A 37 7.10 2.69 10.48
CA ALA A 37 7.31 3.79 9.55
C ALA A 37 7.42 5.15 10.27
N LYS A 38 8.47 5.32 11.06
CA LYS A 38 8.81 6.56 11.77
C LYS A 38 9.16 7.64 10.74
N GLY A 39 8.44 8.76 10.76
CA GLY A 39 8.65 9.85 9.81
C GLY A 39 7.66 9.90 8.64
N TRP A 40 6.61 9.07 8.63
CA TRP A 40 5.60 9.08 7.55
C TRP A 40 4.91 10.43 7.30
N ARG A 41 4.93 11.34 8.28
CA ARG A 41 4.42 12.71 8.15
C ARG A 41 5.36 13.64 7.36
N ASN A 42 6.62 13.26 7.18
CA ASN A 42 7.59 14.03 6.41
C ASN A 42 7.25 13.97 4.91
N ILE A 43 7.29 15.13 4.25
CA ILE A 43 6.97 15.24 2.82
C ILE A 43 7.93 14.42 1.94
N GLY A 44 9.23 14.38 2.26
CA GLY A 44 10.22 13.60 1.53
C GLY A 44 9.94 12.10 1.63
N PHE A 45 9.53 11.62 2.80
CA PHE A 45 9.12 10.23 2.98
C PHE A 45 7.88 9.91 2.13
N ARG A 46 6.87 10.78 2.13
CA ARG A 46 5.64 10.59 1.33
C ARG A 46 5.95 10.53 -0.16
N LEU A 47 6.74 11.47 -0.67
CA LEU A 47 7.15 11.49 -2.08
C LEU A 47 7.88 10.21 -2.47
N LEU A 48 8.71 9.67 -1.58
CA LEU A 48 9.46 8.43 -1.82
C LEU A 48 8.53 7.20 -1.92
N ILE A 49 7.49 7.11 -1.09
CA ILE A 49 6.63 5.92 -1.03
C ILE A 49 5.47 5.95 -2.04
N ILE A 50 5.04 7.13 -2.51
CA ILE A 50 3.87 7.28 -3.39
C ILE A 50 3.91 6.35 -4.62
N PRO A 51 5.04 6.19 -5.34
CA PRO A 51 5.11 5.26 -6.48
C PRO A 51 4.78 3.82 -6.08
N GLY A 52 5.30 3.35 -4.93
CA GLY A 52 5.02 2.01 -4.40
C GLY A 52 3.57 1.86 -3.94
N LEU A 53 3.00 2.90 -3.34
CA LEU A 53 1.59 2.92 -2.95
C LEU A 53 0.67 2.86 -4.18
N ALA A 54 1.00 3.60 -5.24
CA ALA A 54 0.24 3.60 -6.49
C ALA A 54 0.32 2.25 -7.21
N LEU A 55 1.46 1.57 -7.16
CA LEU A 55 1.60 0.23 -7.76
C LEU A 55 0.78 -0.83 -6.99
N LEU A 56 0.77 -0.75 -5.66
CA LEU A 56 0.22 -1.79 -4.79
C LEU A 56 -1.12 -1.43 -4.15
N TRP A 57 -1.79 -0.38 -4.64
CA TRP A 57 -2.98 0.18 -4.01
C TRP A 57 -4.11 -0.83 -3.71
N PRO A 58 -4.47 -1.81 -4.58
CA PRO A 58 -5.59 -2.71 -4.29
C PRO A 58 -5.25 -3.64 -3.11
N TRP A 59 -3.99 -4.08 -3.05
CA TRP A 59 -3.50 -4.95 -1.99
C TRP A 59 -3.38 -4.19 -0.66
N LEU A 60 -2.92 -2.94 -0.70
CA LEU A 60 -2.83 -2.07 0.48
C LEU A 60 -4.21 -1.71 1.02
N ILE A 61 -5.20 -1.44 0.16
CA ILE A 61 -6.60 -1.27 0.59
C ILE A 61 -7.07 -2.54 1.28
N LYS A 62 -6.91 -3.72 0.66
CA LYS A 62 -7.30 -4.98 1.29
C LYS A 62 -6.66 -5.14 2.68
N ARG A 63 -5.38 -4.82 2.82
CA ARG A 63 -4.67 -4.89 4.10
C ARG A 63 -5.22 -3.91 5.14
N LEU A 64 -5.53 -2.67 4.73
CA LEU A 64 -6.14 -1.66 5.59
C LEU A 64 -7.54 -2.05 6.07
N TRP A 65 -8.35 -2.67 5.21
CA TRP A 65 -9.70 -3.13 5.55
C TRP A 65 -9.71 -4.35 6.46
N LEU A 66 -8.80 -5.31 6.24
CA LEU A 66 -8.71 -6.53 7.05
C LEU A 66 -7.95 -6.32 8.38
N GLY A 67 -7.26 -5.19 8.56
CA GLY A 67 -6.45 -4.93 9.75
C GLY A 67 -5.33 -5.96 9.96
N ALA A 68 -4.81 -6.54 8.86
CA ALA A 68 -3.91 -7.69 8.96
C ALA A 68 -2.59 -7.29 9.70
N PRO A 69 -2.26 -7.96 10.82
CA PRO A 69 -1.04 -7.65 11.56
C PRO A 69 0.20 -7.90 10.67
N PRO A 70 1.31 -7.19 10.93
CA PRO A 70 2.56 -7.44 10.21
C PRO A 70 2.92 -8.93 10.28
N ALA A 71 3.33 -9.50 9.15
CA ALA A 71 3.76 -10.90 9.10
C ALA A 71 4.93 -11.09 10.07
N VAL A 72 4.73 -11.90 11.11
CA VAL A 72 5.80 -12.22 12.07
C VAL A 72 6.65 -13.33 11.46
N GLU A 73 7.93 -13.03 11.26
CA GLU A 73 8.92 -13.99 10.78
C GLU A 73 9.00 -15.23 11.69
N ARG A 74 8.95 -16.42 11.09
CA ARG A 74 8.96 -17.73 11.77
C ARG A 74 10.32 -18.43 11.62
N ASN A 75 11.39 -17.80 12.11
CA ASN A 75 12.72 -18.44 12.12
C ASN A 75 12.89 -19.36 13.33
N ALA A 76 13.74 -20.38 13.22
CA ALA A 76 14.05 -21.33 14.30
C ALA A 76 14.43 -20.63 15.61
N HIS A 77 15.26 -19.58 15.54
CA HIS A 77 15.62 -18.76 16.70
C HIS A 77 14.40 -18.09 17.37
N ARG A 78 13.43 -17.61 16.58
CA ARG A 78 12.25 -16.90 17.11
C ARG A 78 11.19 -17.86 17.66
N LEU A 79 11.14 -19.08 17.12
CA LEU A 79 10.32 -20.17 17.66
C LEU A 79 10.90 -20.71 18.96
N ALA A 80 12.22 -20.92 19.03
CA ALA A 80 12.91 -21.37 20.24
C ALA A 80 12.79 -20.37 21.39
N ALA A 81 12.81 -19.05 21.12
CA ALA A 81 12.62 -18.01 22.15
C ALA A 81 11.17 -17.86 22.67
N ARG A 82 10.19 -18.57 22.09
CA ARG A 82 8.78 -18.57 22.51
C ARG A 82 8.36 -19.83 23.27
N ALA A 83 9.18 -20.88 23.25
CA ALA A 83 8.97 -22.13 23.97
C ALA A 83 9.49 -22.00 25.41
#